data_AF-A0A5D2V354-F1
#
_entry.id   AF-A0A5D2V354-F1
#
_cell.length_a   1.000
_cell.length_b   1.000
_cell.length_c   1.000
_cell.angle_alpha   90.00
_cell.angle_beta   90.00
_cell.angle_gamma   90.00
#
_symmetry.space_group_name_H-M   'P 1'
#
loop_
_entity.id
_entity.type
_entity.pdbx_description
1 polymer ?
#
loop_
_entity_poly.entity_id
_entity_poly.type
_entity_poly.pdbx_seq_one_letter_code
_entity_poly.pdbx_strand_id
1 'polypeptide(L)'
;MNGKGSYFDNDSRVFESFTVTKGKTYWFRISNVGTAWSVNFRIQNHRMVLVETEGSYVNQMALDSLDVHVGQSYSVLVTADQEEQDYYIVAAPKQINATGTSTLIGVAVLRYGNSVIPPRGALPPGPDPFDIQFSVNQAKSIRWNLTAGAARPNPQGSFNVSNVTLSQSFVLQSSVVEINGEFRYTINNVSYVTPETPLKLADAFANGGNGVYVLDKFPTNSSNVEAVNGVFVASGIHHGWIELVLKSDLDIIHTWHLDGYSFFVVGFGDEQWTPNSRSSYNTYDPVARSTIQVYPGRWTAVYAYLDNPGMWNLRSQHLKNWYLGQELYLRVYDPDPNPDKEKKPPENMLLCG
;
A
#
# COMPACT_ATOMS: atom_id res chain seq x y z
N MET A 1 -15.76 11.06 4.81
CA MET A 1 -15.87 9.65 4.32
C MET A 1 -16.66 9.67 3.03
N ASN A 2 -16.27 8.91 1.99
CA ASN A 2 -16.95 8.92 0.68
C ASN A 2 -17.17 10.32 0.08
N GLY A 3 -16.19 11.21 0.19
CA GLY A 3 -16.27 12.59 -0.29
C GLY A 3 -17.15 13.53 0.55
N LYS A 4 -17.76 13.06 1.64
CA LYS A 4 -18.59 13.86 2.56
C LYS A 4 -17.84 14.23 3.84
N GLY A 5 -18.23 15.34 4.45
CA GLY A 5 -17.68 15.82 5.71
C GLY A 5 -18.04 14.93 6.90
N SER A 6 -17.50 15.28 8.07
CA SER A 6 -17.74 14.53 9.31
C SER A 6 -19.14 14.79 9.86
N TYR A 7 -19.73 13.82 10.56
CA TYR A 7 -21.03 13.98 11.24
C TYR A 7 -21.05 15.17 12.24
N PHE A 8 -19.91 15.49 12.85
CA PHE A 8 -19.77 16.63 13.77
C PHE A 8 -19.31 17.93 13.10
N ASP A 9 -19.10 17.92 11.79
CA ASP A 9 -18.65 19.09 11.07
C ASP A 9 -19.85 20.01 10.76
N ASN A 10 -19.94 21.11 11.50
CA ASN A 10 -21.02 22.10 11.33
C ASN A 10 -20.97 22.81 9.96
N ASP A 11 -19.81 22.83 9.30
CA ASP A 11 -19.64 23.43 7.98
C ASP A 11 -20.03 22.44 6.85
N SER A 12 -20.17 21.15 7.19
CA SER A 12 -20.60 20.12 6.24
C SER A 12 -22.12 20.06 6.11
N ARG A 13 -22.62 20.22 4.88
CA ARG A 13 -24.05 20.07 4.59
C ARG A 13 -24.54 18.62 4.62
N VAL A 14 -23.63 17.65 4.45
CA VAL A 14 -23.94 16.22 4.35
C VAL A 14 -22.85 15.38 5.00
N PHE A 15 -23.23 14.31 5.67
CA PHE A 15 -22.33 13.27 6.17
C PHE A 15 -22.67 11.92 5.53
N GLU A 16 -21.77 10.96 5.67
CA GLU A 16 -22.00 9.62 5.14
C GLU A 16 -22.85 8.78 6.11
N SER A 17 -23.84 8.08 5.56
CA SER A 17 -24.65 7.12 6.32
C SER A 17 -24.89 5.84 5.54
N PHE A 18 -24.90 4.71 6.26
CA PHE A 18 -25.16 3.38 5.72
C PHE A 18 -26.36 2.77 6.43
N THR A 19 -27.42 2.43 5.69
CA THR A 19 -28.60 1.79 6.29
C THR A 19 -28.43 0.27 6.34
N VAL A 20 -28.66 -0.31 7.52
CA VAL A 20 -28.57 -1.75 7.79
C VAL A 20 -29.84 -2.31 8.42
N THR A 21 -30.08 -3.59 8.20
CA THR A 21 -31.19 -4.36 8.76
C THR A 21 -30.65 -5.27 9.85
N LYS A 22 -31.27 -5.24 11.04
CA LYS A 22 -30.86 -6.08 12.18
C LYS A 22 -30.76 -7.56 11.77
N GLY A 23 -29.69 -8.22 12.20
CA GLY A 23 -29.37 -9.61 11.92
C GLY A 23 -28.80 -9.89 10.52
N LYS A 24 -28.64 -8.88 9.65
CA LYS A 24 -27.96 -9.04 8.36
C LYS A 24 -26.47 -8.73 8.47
N THR A 25 -25.69 -9.36 7.59
CA THR A 25 -24.24 -9.12 7.47
C THR A 25 -23.95 -8.37 6.18
N TYR A 26 -23.11 -7.35 6.29
CA TYR A 26 -22.75 -6.42 5.22
C TYR A 26 -21.27 -6.51 4.93
N TRP A 27 -20.92 -6.45 3.65
CA TRP A 27 -19.54 -6.41 3.18
C TRP A 27 -19.12 -4.96 2.96
N PHE A 28 -18.31 -4.43 3.87
CA PHE A 28 -17.71 -3.09 3.76
C PHE A 28 -16.38 -3.18 3.01
N ARG A 29 -16.22 -2.34 1.98
CA ARG A 29 -14.96 -2.17 1.24
C ARG A 29 -14.37 -0.82 1.64
N ILE A 30 -13.22 -0.85 2.28
CA ILE A 30 -12.55 0.30 2.90
C ILE A 30 -11.27 0.56 2.12
N SER A 31 -11.17 1.72 1.47
CA SER A 31 -9.98 2.14 0.72
C SER A 31 -9.51 3.48 1.24
N ASN A 32 -8.23 3.56 1.62
CA ASN A 32 -7.61 4.83 2.00
C ASN A 32 -7.06 5.52 0.74
N VAL A 33 -7.89 6.38 0.17
CA VAL A 33 -7.57 7.24 -0.98
C VAL A 33 -7.03 8.62 -0.56
N GLY A 34 -6.56 8.75 0.68
CA GLY A 34 -5.95 9.97 1.21
C GLY A 34 -4.56 10.23 0.60
N THR A 35 -3.94 11.33 1.02
CA THR A 35 -2.64 11.75 0.48
C THR A 35 -1.50 11.66 1.48
N ALA A 36 -1.79 11.47 2.78
CA ALA A 36 -0.79 11.53 3.85
C ALA A 36 -1.07 10.55 4.99
N TRP A 37 -2.28 10.60 5.55
CA TRP A 37 -2.55 9.92 6.81
C TRP A 37 -2.95 8.46 6.64
N SER A 38 -2.32 7.60 7.44
CA SER A 38 -2.90 6.31 7.81
C SER A 38 -4.08 6.54 8.75
N VAL A 39 -5.12 5.70 8.67
CA VAL A 39 -6.34 5.86 9.47
C VAL A 39 -6.68 4.58 10.21
N ASN A 40 -7.12 4.69 11.46
CA ASN A 40 -7.77 3.61 12.19
C ASN A 40 -9.29 3.70 11.97
N PHE A 41 -9.83 2.68 11.30
CA PHE A 41 -11.26 2.51 11.02
C PHE A 41 -11.92 1.61 12.07
N ARG A 42 -13.11 1.99 12.55
CA ARG A 42 -13.90 1.19 13.49
C ARG A 42 -15.37 1.60 13.50
N ILE A 43 -16.22 0.72 14.02
CA ILE A 43 -17.67 0.93 14.13
C ILE A 43 -18.08 0.74 15.59
N GLN A 44 -18.81 1.70 16.14
CA GLN A 44 -19.27 1.67 17.52
C GLN A 44 -20.08 0.40 17.80
N ASN A 45 -19.68 -0.35 18.82
CA ASN A 45 -20.31 -1.59 19.27
C ASN A 45 -20.39 -2.72 18.22
N HIS A 46 -19.67 -2.62 17.11
CA HIS A 46 -19.66 -3.66 16.08
C HIS A 46 -18.25 -4.18 15.86
N ARG A 47 -18.11 -5.51 15.87
CA ARG A 47 -16.88 -6.16 15.41
C ARG A 47 -16.89 -6.27 13.89
N MET A 48 -15.70 -6.29 13.32
CA MET A 48 -15.46 -6.44 11.89
C MET A 48 -14.71 -7.75 11.65
N VAL A 49 -15.14 -8.57 10.70
CA VAL A 49 -14.39 -9.75 10.28
C VAL A 49 -13.62 -9.40 9.01
N LEU A 50 -12.30 -9.29 9.07
CA LEU A 50 -11.46 -9.07 7.90
C LEU A 50 -11.49 -10.31 7.00
N VAL A 51 -11.76 -10.13 5.71
CA VAL A 51 -11.92 -11.24 4.74
C VAL A 51 -11.09 -11.11 3.47
N GLU A 52 -10.71 -9.88 3.08
CA GLU A 52 -9.93 -9.65 1.86
C GLU A 52 -9.08 -8.37 2.00
N THR A 53 -7.92 -8.36 1.35
CA THR A 53 -7.12 -7.14 1.10
C THR A 53 -6.60 -7.15 -0.33
N GLU A 54 -6.79 -6.04 -1.04
CA GLU A 54 -6.26 -5.81 -2.41
C GLU A 54 -6.44 -7.00 -3.38
N GLY A 55 -7.61 -7.65 -3.36
CA GLY A 55 -7.94 -8.79 -4.22
C GLY A 55 -7.55 -10.17 -3.67
N SER A 56 -6.88 -10.25 -2.52
CA SER A 56 -6.49 -11.50 -1.87
C SER A 56 -7.40 -11.84 -0.70
N TYR A 57 -7.97 -13.05 -0.71
CA TYR A 57 -8.69 -13.59 0.45
C TYR A 57 -7.72 -13.91 1.59
N VAL A 58 -8.04 -13.43 2.78
CA VAL A 58 -7.18 -13.61 3.96
C VAL A 58 -7.82 -14.57 4.95
N ASN A 59 -7.00 -15.14 5.83
CA ASN A 59 -7.51 -15.90 6.96
C ASN A 59 -8.41 -14.97 7.79
N GLN A 60 -9.66 -15.37 7.96
CA GLN A 60 -10.66 -14.51 8.56
C GLN A 60 -10.30 -14.21 10.02
N MET A 61 -10.34 -12.93 10.38
CA MET A 61 -10.05 -12.52 11.76
C MET A 61 -11.01 -11.43 12.23
N ALA A 62 -11.51 -11.58 13.45
CA ALA A 62 -12.38 -10.61 14.08
C ALA A 62 -11.56 -9.46 14.69
N LEU A 63 -11.88 -8.23 14.33
CA LEU A 63 -11.21 -7.00 14.69
C LEU A 63 -12.20 -6.02 15.31
N ASP A 64 -11.74 -5.26 16.30
CA ASP A 64 -12.51 -4.14 16.86
C ASP A 64 -12.19 -2.83 16.12
N SER A 65 -10.99 -2.73 15.55
CA SER A 65 -10.56 -1.64 14.67
C SER A 65 -9.53 -2.14 13.65
N LEU A 66 -9.32 -1.36 12.59
CA LEU A 66 -8.47 -1.70 11.46
C LEU A 66 -7.65 -0.47 11.05
N ASP A 67 -6.33 -0.56 11.14
CA ASP A 67 -5.44 0.44 10.54
C ASP A 67 -5.37 0.25 9.02
N VAL A 68 -5.63 1.31 8.26
CA VAL A 68 -5.62 1.34 6.79
C VAL A 68 -4.67 2.45 6.33
N HIS A 69 -3.58 2.05 5.68
CA HIS A 69 -2.55 2.96 5.20
C HIS A 69 -2.88 3.49 3.80
N VAL A 70 -2.27 4.62 3.41
CA VAL A 70 -2.54 5.27 2.11
C VAL A 70 -2.32 4.30 0.95
N GLY A 71 -3.28 4.21 0.04
CA GLY A 71 -3.27 3.29 -1.11
C GLY A 71 -3.78 1.88 -0.80
N GLN A 72 -3.95 1.50 0.47
CA GLN A 72 -4.45 0.17 0.83
C GLN A 72 -5.97 0.07 0.74
N SER A 73 -6.43 -1.14 0.43
CA SER A 73 -7.84 -1.51 0.47
C SER A 73 -8.05 -2.81 1.26
N TYR A 74 -9.07 -2.81 2.11
CA TYR A 74 -9.50 -3.95 2.90
C TYR A 74 -11.01 -4.16 2.77
N SER A 75 -11.41 -5.40 2.95
CA SER A 75 -12.79 -5.85 2.91
C SER A 75 -13.12 -6.50 4.25
N VAL A 76 -14.16 -6.02 4.93
CA VAL A 76 -14.62 -6.57 6.21
C VAL A 76 -16.11 -6.93 6.17
N LEU A 77 -16.49 -7.98 6.89
CA LEU A 77 -17.88 -8.32 7.15
C LEU A 77 -18.31 -7.71 8.48
N VAL A 78 -19.46 -7.06 8.49
CA VAL A 78 -20.06 -6.44 9.68
C VAL A 78 -21.48 -6.96 9.83
N THR A 79 -21.76 -7.64 10.93
CA THR A 79 -23.11 -8.11 11.25
C THR A 79 -23.83 -7.04 12.07
N ALA A 80 -25.02 -6.63 11.64
CA ALA A 80 -25.87 -5.69 12.36
C ALA A 80 -26.58 -6.40 13.54
N ASP A 81 -25.82 -6.78 14.56
CA ASP A 81 -26.26 -7.60 15.70
C ASP A 81 -26.65 -6.78 16.95
N GLN A 82 -26.45 -5.46 16.92
CA GLN A 82 -26.79 -4.56 18.01
C GLN A 82 -28.28 -4.14 18.03
N GLU A 83 -28.68 -3.39 19.06
CA GLU A 83 -30.03 -2.80 19.17
C GLU A 83 -30.36 -1.85 18.00
N GLU A 84 -31.65 -1.66 17.71
CA GLU A 84 -32.10 -0.83 16.57
C GLU A 84 -31.94 0.68 16.82
N GLN A 85 -30.68 1.11 17.00
CA GLN A 85 -30.24 2.50 17.10
C GLN A 85 -29.16 2.81 16.05
N ASP A 86 -28.86 4.08 15.85
CA ASP A 86 -27.77 4.50 14.98
C ASP A 86 -26.42 4.41 15.73
N TYR A 87 -25.35 4.10 15.02
CA TYR A 87 -23.99 3.91 15.57
C TYR A 87 -22.96 4.73 14.81
N TYR A 88 -21.92 5.23 15.51
CA TYR A 88 -20.83 5.93 14.84
C TYR A 88 -19.91 4.98 14.07
N ILE A 89 -19.55 5.36 12.85
CA ILE A 89 -18.41 4.81 12.10
C ILE A 89 -17.30 5.86 12.16
N VAL A 90 -16.11 5.47 12.57
CA VAL A 90 -14.99 6.38 12.82
C VAL A 90 -13.80 5.99 11.96
N ALA A 91 -13.22 6.99 11.28
CA ALA A 91 -11.89 6.94 10.68
C ALA A 91 -11.03 8.03 11.34
N ALA A 92 -10.12 7.61 12.24
CA ALA A 92 -9.25 8.52 12.98
C ALA A 92 -7.80 8.42 12.47
N PRO A 93 -7.09 9.55 12.27
CA PRO A 93 -5.72 9.52 11.76
C PRO A 93 -4.73 8.92 12.79
N LYS A 94 -3.70 8.22 12.30
CA LYS A 94 -2.55 7.75 13.08
C LYS A 94 -1.43 8.81 13.08
N GLN A 95 -0.53 8.74 14.07
CA GLN A 95 0.61 9.65 14.28
C GLN A 95 0.25 11.12 14.46
N ILE A 96 -0.99 11.40 14.90
CA ILE A 96 -1.45 12.73 15.25
C ILE A 96 -2.45 12.64 16.40
N ASN A 97 -2.36 13.57 17.34
CA ASN A 97 -3.34 13.71 18.41
C ASN A 97 -4.61 14.40 17.87
N ALA A 98 -5.56 13.60 17.39
CA ALA A 98 -6.90 14.06 17.07
C ALA A 98 -7.88 13.64 18.17
N THR A 99 -8.58 14.59 18.78
CA THR A 99 -9.53 14.32 19.88
C THR A 99 -10.95 14.74 19.50
N GLY A 100 -11.94 14.07 20.09
CA GLY A 100 -13.35 14.48 20.09
C GLY A 100 -13.93 14.81 18.70
N THR A 101 -14.34 16.06 18.51
CA THR A 101 -14.97 16.61 17.30
C THR A 101 -13.98 17.26 16.32
N SER A 102 -12.69 16.94 16.43
CA SER A 102 -11.69 17.42 15.47
C SER A 102 -12.14 17.12 14.03
N THR A 103 -12.05 18.11 13.15
CA THR A 103 -12.35 17.96 11.72
C THR A 103 -11.42 16.95 11.02
N LEU A 104 -10.33 16.56 11.68
CA LEU A 104 -9.42 15.50 11.22
C LEU A 104 -10.02 14.09 11.38
N ILE A 105 -11.02 13.91 12.25
CA ILE A 105 -11.70 12.63 12.46
C ILE A 105 -12.90 12.56 11.53
N GLY A 106 -12.88 11.59 10.62
CA GLY A 106 -14.03 11.28 9.78
C GLY A 106 -15.05 10.47 10.57
N VAL A 107 -16.25 11.04 10.79
CA VAL A 107 -17.36 10.35 11.44
C VAL A 107 -18.51 10.18 10.45
N ALA A 108 -18.98 8.95 10.29
CA ALA A 108 -20.16 8.56 9.53
C ALA A 108 -21.15 7.82 10.45
N VAL A 109 -22.34 7.51 9.94
CA VAL A 109 -23.42 6.87 10.73
C VAL A 109 -23.84 5.54 10.13
N LEU A 110 -23.79 4.47 10.92
CA LEU A 110 -24.45 3.21 10.62
C LEU A 110 -25.89 3.27 11.14
N ARG A 111 -26.87 3.34 10.25
CA ARG A 111 -28.29 3.54 10.59
C ARG A 111 -29.04 2.23 10.53
N TYR A 112 -29.64 1.81 11.64
CA TYR A 112 -30.57 0.69 11.62
C TYR A 112 -31.89 1.11 10.96
N GLY A 113 -32.43 0.30 10.05
CA GLY A 113 -33.54 0.69 9.17
C GLY A 113 -34.79 1.20 9.89
N ASN A 114 -35.12 0.61 11.05
CA ASN A 114 -36.26 1.02 11.88
C ASN A 114 -35.90 2.07 12.95
N SER A 115 -34.67 2.57 12.94
CA SER A 115 -34.22 3.44 14.01
C SER A 115 -34.70 4.88 13.86
N VAL A 116 -35.14 5.43 14.99
CA VAL A 116 -35.37 6.86 15.22
C VAL A 116 -34.40 7.44 16.25
N ILE A 117 -33.46 6.63 16.74
CA ILE A 117 -32.53 7.00 17.81
C ILE A 117 -31.18 7.34 17.17
N PRO A 118 -30.76 8.62 17.17
CA PRO A 118 -29.45 9.01 16.64
C PRO A 118 -28.32 8.38 17.46
N PRO A 119 -27.08 8.32 16.93
CA PRO A 119 -25.97 7.76 17.67
C PRO A 119 -25.69 8.57 18.95
N ARG A 120 -25.39 7.86 20.05
CA ARG A 120 -25.20 8.45 21.39
C ARG A 120 -23.88 8.02 22.01
N GLY A 121 -23.46 8.76 23.02
CA GLY A 121 -22.22 8.50 23.76
C GLY A 121 -20.99 9.07 23.05
N ALA A 122 -19.83 8.77 23.62
CA ALA A 122 -18.54 9.13 23.03
C ALA A 122 -18.27 8.28 21.78
N LEU A 123 -17.42 8.81 20.89
CA LEU A 123 -16.87 8.02 19.80
C LEU A 123 -16.19 6.75 20.35
N PRO A 124 -16.32 5.59 19.68
CA PRO A 124 -15.66 4.37 20.13
C PRO A 124 -14.15 4.63 20.30
N PRO A 125 -13.53 4.19 21.41
CA PRO A 125 -12.10 4.35 21.59
C PRO A 125 -11.35 3.55 20.51
N GLY A 126 -10.24 4.11 20.03
CA GLY A 126 -9.29 3.40 19.16
C GLY A 126 -8.00 3.09 19.93
N PRO A 127 -7.05 2.38 19.31
CA PRO A 127 -5.69 2.30 19.83
C PRO A 127 -5.07 3.70 19.91
N ASP A 128 -4.00 3.83 20.70
CA ASP A 128 -3.19 5.06 20.72
C ASP A 128 -2.74 5.40 19.28
N PRO A 129 -2.95 6.65 18.80
CA PRO A 129 -2.53 7.06 17.46
C PRO A 129 -1.02 6.87 17.22
N PHE A 130 -0.20 6.85 18.27
CA PHE A 130 1.26 6.65 18.20
C PHE A 130 1.70 5.21 18.53
N ASP A 131 0.77 4.30 18.87
CA ASP A 131 1.11 2.88 18.98
C ASP A 131 1.33 2.29 17.58
N ILE A 132 2.58 2.35 17.13
CA ILE A 132 3.06 1.74 15.89
C ILE A 132 3.08 0.22 16.00
N GLN A 133 3.26 -0.32 17.20
CA GLN A 133 3.34 -1.77 17.41
C GLN A 133 1.99 -2.44 17.16
N PHE A 134 0.88 -1.77 17.50
CA PHE A 134 -0.46 -2.18 17.08
C PHE A 134 -0.55 -2.38 15.56
N SER A 135 -0.13 -1.38 14.77
CA SER A 135 -0.16 -1.45 13.30
C SER A 135 0.73 -2.57 12.77
N VAL A 136 1.95 -2.73 13.32
CA VAL A 136 2.89 -3.79 12.95
C VAL A 136 2.30 -5.18 13.24
N ASN A 137 1.69 -5.36 14.41
CA ASN A 137 1.06 -6.61 14.80
C ASN A 137 -0.13 -6.94 13.89
N GLN A 138 -0.95 -5.95 13.52
CA GLN A 138 -2.02 -6.11 12.54
C GLN A 138 -1.46 -6.53 11.17
N ALA A 139 -0.40 -5.90 10.70
CA ALA A 139 0.21 -6.24 9.41
C ALA A 139 0.73 -7.69 9.39
N LYS A 140 1.35 -8.13 10.49
CA LYS A 140 1.86 -9.50 10.65
C LYS A 140 0.76 -10.55 10.78
N SER A 141 -0.41 -10.20 11.32
CA SER A 141 -1.53 -11.13 11.52
C SER A 141 -2.34 -11.39 10.25
N ILE A 142 -2.23 -10.52 9.23
CA ILE A 142 -2.90 -10.70 7.94
C ILE A 142 -2.15 -11.76 7.12
N ARG A 143 -2.78 -12.91 6.96
CA ARG A 143 -2.24 -14.08 6.24
C ARG A 143 -3.13 -14.48 5.09
N TRP A 144 -2.56 -15.00 4.01
CA TRP A 144 -3.36 -15.51 2.89
C TRP A 144 -4.18 -16.74 3.32
N ASN A 145 -5.48 -16.74 3.03
CA ASN A 145 -6.27 -17.96 3.08
C ASN A 145 -6.00 -18.83 1.85
N LEU A 146 -5.07 -19.78 1.99
CA LEU A 146 -4.70 -20.71 0.92
C LEU A 146 -5.79 -21.74 0.58
N THR A 147 -6.90 -21.79 1.33
CA THR A 147 -8.05 -22.65 1.06
C THR A 147 -9.18 -21.93 0.31
N ALA A 148 -9.13 -20.59 0.23
CA ALA A 148 -10.12 -19.79 -0.46
C ALA A 148 -9.87 -19.80 -1.98
N GLY A 149 -10.80 -20.38 -2.75
CA GLY A 149 -10.73 -20.44 -4.22
C GLY A 149 -10.83 -21.87 -4.76
N ALA A 150 -12.04 -22.42 -4.80
CA ALA A 150 -12.32 -23.72 -5.41
C ALA A 150 -12.51 -23.59 -6.93
N ALA A 151 -11.41 -23.55 -7.69
CA ALA A 151 -11.43 -23.82 -9.12
C ALA A 151 -10.13 -24.41 -9.70
N ARG A 152 -9.20 -24.91 -8.88
CA ARG A 152 -8.16 -25.86 -9.32
C ARG A 152 -7.88 -26.90 -8.22
N PRO A 153 -8.12 -28.20 -8.47
CA PRO A 153 -7.57 -29.27 -7.63
C PRO A 153 -6.08 -29.37 -7.91
N ASN A 154 -5.31 -28.41 -7.40
CA ASN A 154 -3.88 -28.59 -7.22
C ASN A 154 -3.58 -28.33 -5.74
N PRO A 155 -3.02 -29.29 -5.00
CA PRO A 155 -2.54 -29.09 -3.62
C PRO A 155 -1.42 -28.04 -3.48
N GLN A 156 -1.06 -27.37 -4.57
CA GLN A 156 -0.24 -26.18 -4.62
C GLN A 156 -1.04 -25.06 -5.28
N GLY A 157 -1.50 -24.10 -4.47
CA GLY A 157 -1.85 -22.78 -4.98
C GLY A 157 -0.65 -22.25 -5.78
N SER A 158 -0.90 -21.72 -6.96
CA SER A 158 0.06 -21.57 -8.07
C SER A 158 1.30 -20.70 -7.81
N PHE A 159 1.52 -20.20 -6.58
CA PHE A 159 2.70 -19.43 -6.20
C PHE A 159 3.06 -19.72 -4.74
N ASN A 160 3.69 -20.87 -4.49
CA ASN A 160 4.38 -21.12 -3.24
C ASN A 160 5.69 -20.32 -3.22
N VAL A 161 5.87 -19.44 -2.23
CA VAL A 161 7.07 -18.61 -2.07
C VAL A 161 8.09 -19.16 -1.07
N SER A 162 7.87 -20.35 -0.51
CA SER A 162 8.76 -20.99 0.46
C SER A 162 10.13 -21.36 -0.10
N ASN A 163 10.19 -21.83 -1.36
CA ASN A 163 11.40 -22.37 -1.98
C ASN A 163 11.74 -21.67 -3.31
N VAL A 164 11.51 -20.36 -3.37
CA VAL A 164 11.83 -19.57 -4.58
C VAL A 164 13.31 -19.22 -4.59
N THR A 165 13.94 -19.30 -5.76
CA THR A 165 15.30 -18.78 -5.99
C THR A 165 15.18 -17.32 -6.41
N LEU A 166 15.65 -16.42 -5.55
CA LEU A 166 15.71 -15.00 -5.87
C LEU A 166 16.73 -14.76 -6.98
N SER A 167 16.29 -14.18 -8.09
CA SER A 167 17.17 -13.76 -9.19
C SER A 167 17.85 -12.43 -8.88
N GLN A 168 17.16 -11.54 -8.17
CA GLN A 168 17.68 -10.23 -7.74
C GLN A 168 17.12 -9.85 -6.37
N SER A 169 17.91 -9.11 -5.59
CA SER A 169 17.45 -8.38 -4.41
C SER A 169 17.64 -6.90 -4.65
N PHE A 170 16.70 -6.09 -4.15
CA PHE A 170 16.75 -4.65 -4.11
C PHE A 170 16.62 -4.23 -2.64
N VAL A 171 17.65 -3.59 -2.11
CA VAL A 171 17.64 -2.98 -0.77
C VAL A 171 17.54 -1.46 -0.93
N LEU A 172 16.33 -0.95 -0.70
CA LEU A 172 15.93 0.42 -0.99
C LEU A 172 15.75 1.19 0.31
N GLN A 173 16.64 2.17 0.54
CA GLN A 173 16.63 3.03 1.71
C GLN A 173 15.86 4.31 1.42
N SER A 174 14.79 4.54 2.17
CA SER A 174 14.05 5.80 2.18
C SER A 174 14.69 6.78 3.16
N SER A 175 14.97 8.00 2.69
CA SER A 175 15.50 9.09 3.52
C SER A 175 14.99 10.45 3.05
N VAL A 176 15.12 11.47 3.91
CA VAL A 176 15.01 12.88 3.54
C VAL A 176 16.40 13.48 3.57
N VAL A 177 16.78 14.14 2.49
CA VAL A 177 18.09 14.78 2.36
C VAL A 177 17.93 16.16 1.72
N GLU A 178 18.93 17.01 1.88
CA GLU A 178 18.98 18.30 1.19
C GLU A 178 19.82 18.17 -0.08
N ILE A 179 19.27 18.56 -1.23
CA ILE A 179 19.97 18.61 -2.51
C ILE A 179 19.86 20.04 -3.03
N ASN A 180 21.00 20.72 -3.17
CA ASN A 180 21.06 22.12 -3.64
C ASN A 180 20.17 23.10 -2.85
N GLY A 181 20.08 22.96 -1.52
CA GLY A 181 19.27 23.86 -0.68
C GLY A 181 17.81 23.42 -0.49
N GLU A 182 17.37 22.35 -1.15
CA GLU A 182 15.98 21.87 -1.09
C GLU A 182 15.86 20.48 -0.47
N PHE A 183 14.90 20.31 0.44
CA PHE A 183 14.58 18.99 0.99
C PHE A 183 13.92 18.11 -0.08
N ARG A 184 14.50 16.92 -0.26
CA ARG A 184 14.04 15.88 -1.18
C ARG A 184 13.86 14.57 -0.43
N TYR A 185 12.90 13.78 -0.89
CA TYR A 185 12.80 12.38 -0.47
C TYR A 185 13.57 11.54 -1.47
N THR A 186 14.29 10.54 -0.97
CA THR A 186 15.15 9.73 -1.83
C THR A 186 14.94 8.25 -1.63
N ILE A 187 15.36 7.50 -2.64
CA ILE A 187 15.64 6.07 -2.56
C ILE A 187 17.13 5.91 -2.78
N ASN A 188 17.86 5.34 -1.82
CA ASN A 188 19.30 5.11 -1.94
C ASN A 188 20.07 6.40 -2.29
N ASN A 189 19.68 7.54 -1.71
CA ASN A 189 20.23 8.87 -2.01
C ASN A 189 19.99 9.34 -3.46
N VAL A 190 18.98 8.82 -4.15
CA VAL A 190 18.49 9.34 -5.43
C VAL A 190 17.09 9.92 -5.23
N SER A 191 16.95 11.22 -5.47
CA SER A 191 15.64 11.88 -5.62
C SER A 191 15.22 11.79 -7.08
N TYR A 192 14.10 11.12 -7.34
CA TYR A 192 13.62 10.92 -8.70
C TYR A 192 13.26 12.25 -9.38
N VAL A 193 13.71 12.39 -10.63
CA VAL A 193 13.30 13.49 -11.51
C VAL A 193 12.41 12.92 -12.60
N THR A 194 11.20 13.48 -12.74
CA THR A 194 10.32 13.14 -13.86
C THR A 194 10.87 13.73 -15.15
N PRO A 195 11.28 12.91 -16.13
CA PRO A 195 11.73 13.42 -17.43
C PRO A 195 10.56 14.03 -18.22
N GLU A 196 10.88 14.93 -19.15
CA GLU A 196 9.87 15.53 -20.05
C GLU A 196 9.21 14.48 -20.97
N THR A 197 9.97 13.45 -21.37
CA THR A 197 9.46 12.31 -22.13
C THR A 197 9.10 11.18 -21.18
N PRO A 198 7.84 10.70 -21.13
CA PRO A 198 7.44 9.57 -20.29
C PRO A 198 8.30 8.34 -20.57
N LEU A 199 8.71 7.63 -19.52
CA LEU A 199 9.66 6.52 -19.65
C LEU A 199 9.17 5.39 -20.57
N LYS A 200 7.86 5.09 -20.55
CA LYS A 200 7.28 4.09 -21.44
C LYS A 200 7.33 4.51 -22.91
N LEU A 201 7.13 5.80 -23.18
CA LEU A 201 7.26 6.36 -24.52
C LEU A 201 8.74 6.36 -24.94
N ALA A 202 9.64 6.76 -24.06
CA ALA A 202 11.08 6.70 -24.32
C ALA A 202 11.53 5.27 -24.68
N ASP A 203 11.18 4.27 -23.87
CA ASP A 203 11.53 2.86 -24.10
C ASP A 203 10.99 2.34 -25.44
N ALA A 204 9.79 2.74 -25.86
CA ALA A 204 9.21 2.39 -27.16
C ALA A 204 9.98 2.96 -28.37
N PHE A 205 10.69 4.09 -28.20
CA PHE A 205 11.46 4.77 -29.24
C PHE A 205 12.97 4.71 -28.98
N ALA A 206 13.48 3.53 -28.58
CA ALA A 206 14.90 3.28 -28.33
C ALA A 206 15.52 4.30 -27.34
N ASN A 207 14.77 4.59 -26.28
CA ASN A 207 15.13 5.56 -25.23
C ASN A 207 15.39 6.98 -25.78
N GLY A 208 14.68 7.36 -26.84
CA GLY A 208 14.75 8.69 -27.46
C GLY A 208 16.05 8.99 -28.20
N GLY A 209 16.88 7.99 -28.51
CA GLY A 209 18.17 8.13 -29.20
C GLY A 209 19.29 8.80 -28.38
N ASN A 210 18.98 9.91 -27.69
CA ASN A 210 19.90 10.65 -26.82
C ASN A 210 19.84 10.22 -25.34
N GLY A 211 18.98 9.25 -24.99
CA GLY A 211 18.89 8.65 -23.65
C GLY A 211 18.10 9.49 -22.64
N VAL A 212 16.79 9.23 -22.52
CA VAL A 212 15.92 9.85 -21.49
C VAL A 212 16.28 9.36 -20.08
N TYR A 213 16.70 8.10 -19.98
CA TYR A 213 17.23 7.49 -18.75
C TYR A 213 18.48 6.67 -19.06
N VAL A 214 19.25 6.34 -18.04
CA VAL A 214 20.33 5.35 -18.14
C VAL A 214 19.95 4.18 -17.25
N LEU A 215 19.70 3.02 -17.87
CA LEU A 215 19.32 1.80 -17.17
C LEU A 215 20.42 1.41 -16.19
N ASP A 216 20.04 1.08 -14.95
CA ASP A 216 20.94 0.65 -13.88
C ASP A 216 22.05 1.67 -13.52
N LYS A 217 21.80 2.96 -13.79
CA LYS A 217 22.73 4.03 -13.40
C LYS A 217 22.97 4.11 -11.89
N PHE A 218 21.94 3.81 -11.10
CA PHE A 218 21.95 3.97 -9.65
C PHE A 218 21.89 2.63 -8.92
N PRO A 219 22.56 2.52 -7.76
CA PRO A 219 22.61 1.27 -7.01
C PRO A 219 21.26 0.92 -6.39
N THR A 220 20.89 -0.36 -6.50
CA THR A 220 19.66 -0.92 -5.91
C THR A 220 19.89 -1.65 -4.61
N ASN A 221 21.15 -1.80 -4.16
CA ASN A 221 21.53 -2.54 -2.94
C ASN A 221 22.43 -1.74 -1.98
N SER A 222 22.67 -0.47 -2.30
CA SER A 222 23.42 0.48 -1.48
C SER A 222 22.95 1.90 -1.80
N SER A 223 23.23 2.84 -0.92
CA SER A 223 22.99 4.26 -1.19
C SER A 223 24.18 4.88 -1.92
N ASN A 224 23.91 5.89 -2.75
CA ASN A 224 24.97 6.76 -3.27
C ASN A 224 25.68 7.46 -2.10
N VAL A 225 26.98 7.72 -2.26
CA VAL A 225 27.76 8.50 -1.28
C VAL A 225 27.19 9.90 -1.14
N GLU A 226 26.88 10.55 -2.25
CA GLU A 226 26.24 11.86 -2.30
C GLU A 226 24.82 11.74 -2.82
N ALA A 227 23.92 12.55 -2.26
CA ALA A 227 22.55 12.63 -2.73
C ALA A 227 22.45 13.36 -4.07
N VAL A 228 21.70 12.78 -5.01
CA VAL A 228 21.58 13.29 -6.38
C VAL A 228 20.14 13.31 -6.86
N ASN A 229 19.83 14.25 -7.74
CA ASN A 229 18.62 14.23 -8.53
C ASN A 229 18.86 13.36 -9.78
N GLY A 230 17.95 12.46 -10.12
CA GLY A 230 18.12 11.63 -11.31
C GLY A 230 16.92 10.77 -11.70
N VAL A 231 16.91 10.34 -12.97
CA VAL A 231 15.89 9.42 -13.49
C VAL A 231 16.27 7.99 -13.10
N PHE A 232 15.67 7.47 -12.02
CA PHE A 232 15.99 6.16 -11.47
C PHE A 232 15.22 5.05 -12.19
N VAL A 233 15.90 4.34 -13.09
CA VAL A 233 15.37 3.15 -13.78
C VAL A 233 16.29 1.96 -13.50
N ALA A 234 15.75 0.92 -12.86
CA ALA A 234 16.43 -0.33 -12.57
C ALA A 234 15.91 -1.47 -13.44
N SER A 235 16.76 -2.41 -13.82
CA SER A 235 16.38 -3.58 -14.59
C SER A 235 15.84 -4.71 -13.71
N GLY A 236 14.76 -5.34 -14.17
CA GLY A 236 14.22 -6.55 -13.62
C GLY A 236 14.32 -7.71 -14.61
N ILE A 237 14.82 -8.85 -14.18
CA ILE A 237 14.90 -10.07 -14.99
C ILE A 237 13.48 -10.63 -15.17
N HIS A 238 12.99 -10.67 -16.41
CA HIS A 238 11.71 -11.29 -16.76
C HIS A 238 11.67 -12.77 -16.32
N HIS A 239 10.55 -13.20 -15.74
CA HIS A 239 10.37 -14.49 -15.07
C HIS A 239 11.31 -14.74 -13.88
N GLY A 240 11.93 -13.69 -13.33
CA GLY A 240 12.74 -13.73 -12.12
C GLY A 240 11.91 -13.44 -10.87
N TRP A 241 12.22 -14.16 -9.78
CA TRP A 241 11.75 -13.77 -8.45
C TRP A 241 12.65 -12.69 -7.88
N ILE A 242 12.07 -11.56 -7.50
CA ILE A 242 12.81 -10.49 -6.84
C ILE A 242 12.41 -10.37 -5.38
N GLU A 243 13.37 -9.93 -4.57
CA GLU A 243 13.12 -9.42 -3.23
C GLU A 243 13.25 -7.91 -3.22
N LEU A 244 12.23 -7.23 -2.72
CA LEU A 244 12.28 -5.80 -2.41
C LEU A 244 12.32 -5.63 -0.89
N VAL A 245 13.44 -5.11 -0.38
CA VAL A 245 13.61 -4.72 1.02
C VAL A 245 13.49 -3.21 1.09
N LEU A 246 12.37 -2.74 1.63
CA LEU A 246 12.05 -1.34 1.79
C LEU A 246 12.42 -0.92 3.21
N LYS A 247 13.47 -0.11 3.35
CA LYS A 247 13.94 0.45 4.63
C LYS A 247 13.52 1.91 4.73
N SER A 248 13.28 2.39 5.95
CA SER A 248 12.91 3.79 6.16
C SER A 248 13.62 4.40 7.36
N ASP A 249 14.31 5.51 7.13
CA ASP A 249 14.83 6.40 8.19
C ASP A 249 13.82 7.51 8.53
N LEU A 250 12.62 7.46 7.94
CA LEU A 250 11.57 8.45 8.19
C LEU A 250 10.92 8.22 9.56
N ASP A 251 10.34 9.28 10.12
CA ASP A 251 9.56 9.28 11.35
C ASP A 251 8.05 9.06 11.10
N ILE A 252 7.67 8.78 9.86
CA ILE A 252 6.28 8.57 9.42
C ILE A 252 6.03 7.14 8.92
N ILE A 253 4.80 6.68 9.11
CA ILE A 253 4.26 5.53 8.37
C ILE A 253 4.04 5.99 6.94
N HIS A 254 4.64 5.31 5.99
CA HIS A 254 4.42 5.55 4.57
C HIS A 254 4.30 4.22 3.83
N THR A 255 3.67 4.25 2.67
CA THR A 255 3.41 3.06 1.87
C THR A 255 4.11 3.14 0.54
N TRP A 256 4.46 1.97 0.02
CA TRP A 256 5.02 1.73 -1.30
C TRP A 256 4.01 0.95 -2.13
N HIS A 257 3.87 1.33 -3.39
CA HIS A 257 3.06 0.64 -4.39
C HIS A 257 3.92 0.27 -5.59
N LEU A 258 3.73 -0.93 -6.11
CA LEU A 258 4.38 -1.40 -7.33
C LEU A 258 3.32 -1.58 -8.42
N ASP A 259 3.37 -0.73 -9.45
CA ASP A 259 2.48 -0.86 -10.60
C ASP A 259 2.72 -2.20 -11.32
N GLY A 260 1.68 -2.76 -11.93
CA GLY A 260 1.78 -3.95 -12.79
C GLY A 260 1.96 -5.27 -12.06
N TYR A 261 2.18 -5.27 -10.74
CA TYR A 261 2.43 -6.46 -9.94
C TYR A 261 1.64 -6.48 -8.63
N SER A 262 1.31 -7.69 -8.20
CA SER A 262 1.14 -7.98 -6.78
C SER A 262 2.41 -8.65 -6.25
N PHE A 263 2.70 -8.46 -4.97
CA PHE A 263 3.83 -9.05 -4.28
C PHE A 263 3.38 -9.72 -2.98
N PHE A 264 4.18 -10.66 -2.51
CA PHE A 264 3.97 -11.43 -1.29
C PHE A 264 4.68 -10.73 -0.14
N VAL A 265 3.96 -10.38 0.92
CA VAL A 265 4.55 -9.73 2.10
C VAL A 265 5.21 -10.76 3.00
N VAL A 266 6.55 -10.84 2.93
CA VAL A 266 7.30 -11.91 3.60
C VAL A 266 7.90 -11.47 4.93
N GLY A 267 8.15 -10.19 5.19
CA GLY A 267 8.80 -9.81 6.44
C GLY A 267 8.61 -8.35 6.87
N PHE A 268 8.66 -8.14 8.18
CA PHE A 268 8.74 -6.84 8.83
C PHE A 268 9.74 -6.94 9.98
N GLY A 269 10.59 -5.93 10.18
CA GLY A 269 11.52 -5.92 11.30
C GLY A 269 11.87 -4.52 11.80
N ASP A 270 12.34 -4.49 13.05
CA ASP A 270 12.57 -3.27 13.82
C ASP A 270 14.03 -2.82 13.78
N GLU A 271 14.95 -3.79 13.72
CA GLU A 271 16.40 -3.56 13.60
C GLU A 271 16.81 -3.34 12.14
N GLN A 272 18.05 -2.92 11.91
CA GLN A 272 18.59 -2.84 10.55
C GLN A 272 18.49 -4.18 9.83
N TRP A 273 17.91 -4.16 8.63
CA TRP A 273 17.81 -5.36 7.81
C TRP A 273 19.21 -5.89 7.46
N THR A 274 19.39 -7.20 7.59
CA THR A 274 20.57 -7.92 7.10
C THR A 274 20.11 -9.14 6.31
N PRO A 275 20.99 -9.78 5.52
CA PRO A 275 20.65 -11.04 4.87
C PRO A 275 20.11 -12.14 5.81
N ASN A 276 20.53 -12.12 7.09
CA ASN A 276 20.06 -13.07 8.11
C ASN A 276 18.61 -12.83 8.53
N SER A 277 18.06 -11.63 8.31
CA SER A 277 16.67 -11.30 8.61
C SER A 277 15.67 -12.19 7.85
N ARG A 278 16.09 -12.79 6.73
CA ARG A 278 15.29 -13.77 5.96
C ARG A 278 14.86 -14.99 6.78
N SER A 279 15.59 -15.34 7.84
CA SER A 279 15.20 -16.41 8.78
C SER A 279 13.87 -16.15 9.50
N SER A 280 13.44 -14.88 9.57
CA SER A 280 12.17 -14.48 10.19
C SER A 280 11.01 -14.34 9.20
N TYR A 281 11.26 -14.57 7.91
CA TYR A 281 10.25 -14.34 6.89
C TYR A 281 9.12 -15.37 6.98
N ASN A 282 7.89 -14.88 6.79
CA ASN A 282 6.77 -15.72 6.47
C ASN A 282 6.75 -16.02 4.98
N THR A 283 7.19 -17.21 4.59
CA THR A 283 7.13 -17.69 3.21
C THR A 283 6.10 -18.80 3.01
N TYR A 284 5.30 -19.10 4.04
CA TYR A 284 4.29 -20.16 4.03
C TYR A 284 2.94 -19.65 3.55
N ASP A 285 2.41 -18.59 4.18
CA ASP A 285 1.13 -17.97 3.85
C ASP A 285 1.19 -16.42 3.74
N PRO A 286 2.23 -15.83 3.13
CA PRO A 286 2.31 -14.38 2.99
C PRO A 286 1.19 -13.87 2.08
N VAL A 287 0.47 -12.84 2.52
CA VAL A 287 -0.60 -12.24 1.72
C VAL A 287 -0.04 -11.57 0.47
N ALA A 288 -0.67 -11.81 -0.70
CA ALA A 288 -0.39 -11.03 -1.90
C ALA A 288 -1.15 -9.70 -1.88
N ARG A 289 -0.47 -8.63 -2.26
CA ARG A 289 -1.06 -7.29 -2.36
C ARG A 289 -0.21 -6.39 -3.26
N SER A 290 -0.67 -5.17 -3.53
CA SER A 290 0.05 -4.20 -4.39
C SER A 290 0.66 -3.03 -3.61
N THR A 291 0.19 -2.80 -2.37
CA THR A 291 0.62 -1.68 -1.53
C THR A 291 1.04 -2.13 -0.15
N ILE A 292 2.24 -1.73 0.29
CA ILE A 292 2.82 -2.15 1.57
C ILE A 292 3.38 -0.97 2.36
N GLN A 293 3.09 -0.94 3.64
CA GLN A 293 3.62 0.07 4.55
C GLN A 293 5.02 -0.28 5.03
N VAL A 294 5.82 0.76 5.23
CA VAL A 294 7.06 0.73 6.00
C VAL A 294 6.85 1.66 7.20
N TYR A 295 7.22 1.17 8.37
CA TYR A 295 7.03 1.88 9.64
C TYR A 295 8.25 2.75 9.98
N PRO A 296 8.09 3.77 10.83
CA PRO A 296 9.18 4.67 11.22
C PRO A 296 10.43 3.93 11.73
N GLY A 297 11.58 4.15 11.10
CA GLY A 297 12.85 3.52 11.49
C GLY A 297 12.94 2.00 11.25
N ARG A 298 11.99 1.41 10.51
CA ARG A 298 11.86 -0.05 10.31
C ARG A 298 12.07 -0.45 8.86
N TRP A 299 11.96 -1.75 8.58
CA TRP A 299 11.96 -2.28 7.22
C TRP A 299 10.80 -3.25 6.95
N THR A 300 10.50 -3.42 5.68
CA THR A 300 9.52 -4.39 5.17
C THR A 300 10.09 -5.07 3.93
N ALA A 301 9.90 -6.39 3.84
CA ALA A 301 10.39 -7.20 2.73
C ALA A 301 9.22 -7.86 2.00
N VAL A 302 9.26 -7.80 0.67
CA VAL A 302 8.26 -8.43 -0.20
C VAL A 302 8.95 -9.22 -1.32
N TYR A 303 8.32 -10.31 -1.77
CA TYR A 303 8.73 -11.05 -2.95
C TYR A 303 7.77 -10.76 -4.11
N ALA A 304 8.30 -10.50 -5.30
CA ALA A 304 7.51 -10.33 -6.52
C ALA A 304 8.04 -11.25 -7.63
N TYR A 305 7.14 -11.78 -8.44
CA TYR A 305 7.50 -12.55 -9.63
C TYR A 305 7.33 -11.65 -10.85
N LEU A 306 8.41 -11.43 -11.60
CA LEU A 306 8.42 -10.49 -12.71
C LEU A 306 7.88 -11.13 -14.00
N ASP A 307 6.58 -11.43 -14.05
CA ASP A 307 5.88 -12.05 -15.19
C ASP A 307 5.25 -11.07 -16.19
N ASN A 308 5.36 -9.77 -15.93
CA ASN A 308 4.74 -8.72 -16.73
C ASN A 308 5.78 -7.76 -17.33
N PRO A 309 6.28 -7.98 -18.55
CA PRO A 309 7.22 -7.06 -19.20
C PRO A 309 6.67 -5.63 -19.33
N GLY A 310 7.52 -4.64 -19.08
CA GLY A 310 7.15 -3.23 -19.18
C GLY A 310 8.01 -2.29 -18.33
N MET A 311 7.46 -1.11 -18.09
CA MET A 311 8.08 -0.03 -17.34
C MET A 311 7.16 0.31 -16.16
N TRP A 312 7.50 -0.19 -14.98
CA TRP A 312 6.61 -0.22 -13.82
C TRP A 312 7.10 0.67 -12.71
N ASN A 313 6.23 1.55 -12.21
CA ASN A 313 6.59 2.48 -11.16
C ASN A 313 6.53 1.80 -9.78
N LEU A 314 7.62 1.93 -9.01
CA LEU A 314 7.66 1.64 -7.58
C LEU A 314 7.75 2.97 -6.86
N ARG A 315 6.67 3.39 -6.19
CA ARG A 315 6.59 4.73 -5.57
C ARG A 315 5.97 4.73 -4.20
N SER A 316 6.23 5.80 -3.47
CA SER A 316 5.44 6.10 -2.29
C SER A 316 4.00 6.48 -2.67
N GLN A 317 3.03 6.03 -1.88
CA GLN A 317 1.65 6.55 -1.96
C GLN A 317 1.44 7.78 -1.08
N HIS A 318 2.43 8.16 -0.25
CA HIS A 318 2.40 9.42 0.47
C HIS A 318 2.73 10.55 -0.52
N LEU A 319 1.74 11.40 -0.84
CA LEU A 319 1.81 12.35 -1.94
C LEU A 319 3.01 13.29 -1.85
N LYS A 320 3.31 13.79 -0.64
CA LYS A 320 4.48 14.65 -0.41
C LYS A 320 5.79 13.93 -0.74
N ASN A 321 5.90 12.64 -0.39
CA ASN A 321 7.14 11.89 -0.60
C ASN A 321 7.32 11.63 -2.09
N TRP A 322 6.24 11.19 -2.76
CA TRP A 322 6.23 10.98 -4.20
C TRP A 322 6.59 12.26 -4.95
N TYR A 323 5.88 13.36 -4.68
CA TYR A 323 6.13 14.66 -5.31
C TYR A 323 7.57 15.15 -5.15
N LEU A 324 8.20 14.82 -4.04
CA LEU A 324 9.58 15.21 -3.72
C LEU A 324 10.63 14.15 -4.08
N GLY A 325 10.27 13.14 -4.89
CA GLY A 325 11.24 12.24 -5.54
C GLY A 325 11.28 10.80 -5.02
N GLN A 326 10.37 10.37 -4.13
CA GLN A 326 10.34 9.01 -3.59
C GLN A 326 9.67 8.00 -4.54
N GLU A 327 10.30 7.78 -5.69
CA GLU A 327 9.91 6.77 -6.67
C GLU A 327 11.10 6.26 -7.48
N LEU A 328 10.94 5.11 -8.11
CA LEU A 328 11.82 4.59 -9.16
C LEU A 328 10.98 3.80 -10.16
N TYR A 329 11.58 3.44 -11.29
CA TYR A 329 10.94 2.54 -12.25
C TYR A 329 11.71 1.25 -12.39
N LEU A 330 10.99 0.13 -12.42
CA LEU A 330 11.49 -1.17 -12.77
C LEU A 330 11.19 -1.43 -14.26
N ARG A 331 12.24 -1.54 -15.07
CA ARG A 331 12.16 -1.98 -16.46
C ARG A 331 12.31 -3.49 -16.51
N VAL A 332 11.21 -4.19 -16.76
CA VAL A 332 11.20 -5.65 -16.96
C VAL A 332 11.17 -5.91 -18.46
N TYR A 333 12.23 -6.49 -18.98
CA TYR A 333 12.42 -6.64 -20.41
C TYR A 333 12.43 -8.11 -20.83
N ASP A 334 11.66 -8.42 -21.88
CA ASP A 334 11.77 -9.67 -22.63
C ASP A 334 12.35 -9.35 -24.03
N PRO A 335 13.44 -10.00 -24.46
CA PRO A 335 14.00 -9.81 -25.81
C PRO A 335 13.08 -10.28 -26.93
N ASP A 336 12.09 -11.13 -26.64
CA ASP A 336 11.08 -11.58 -27.58
C ASP A 336 9.99 -10.50 -27.76
N PRO A 337 9.85 -9.89 -28.96
CA PRO A 337 8.91 -8.79 -29.23
C PRO A 337 7.44 -9.25 -29.33
N ASN A 338 7.08 -10.32 -28.63
CA ASN A 338 5.76 -10.90 -28.67
C ASN A 338 4.72 -9.92 -28.04
N PRO A 339 3.72 -9.46 -28.82
CA PRO A 339 2.71 -8.52 -28.34
C PRO A 339 1.80 -9.09 -27.23
N ASP A 340 1.77 -10.42 -27.06
CA ASP A 340 1.08 -11.08 -25.94
C ASP A 340 1.80 -10.85 -24.62
N LYS A 341 3.11 -10.54 -24.65
CA LYS A 341 3.95 -10.27 -23.49
C LYS A 341 4.05 -8.78 -23.17
N GLU A 342 4.18 -7.95 -24.21
CA GLU A 342 4.17 -6.50 -24.07
C GLU A 342 3.41 -5.87 -25.25
N LYS A 343 2.26 -5.24 -24.97
CA LYS A 343 1.44 -4.64 -26.02
C LYS A 343 2.19 -3.50 -26.71
N LYS A 344 2.08 -3.45 -28.04
CA LYS A 344 2.54 -2.31 -28.82
C LYS A 344 1.82 -1.03 -28.38
N PRO A 345 2.47 0.14 -28.47
CA PRO A 345 1.82 1.44 -28.36
C PRO A 345 0.52 1.50 -29.19
N PRO A 346 -0.61 1.96 -28.63
CA PRO A 346 -1.81 2.19 -29.42
C PRO A 346 -1.57 3.28 -30.49
N GLU A 347 -2.28 3.20 -31.60
CA GLU A 347 -2.14 4.13 -32.73
C GLU A 347 -2.44 5.59 -32.37
N ASN A 348 -3.26 5.80 -31.33
CA ASN A 348 -3.62 7.13 -30.81
C ASN A 348 -2.76 7.55 -29.60
N MET A 349 -1.59 6.94 -29.39
CA MET A 349 -0.65 7.37 -28.35
C MET A 349 -0.25 8.82 -28.58
N LEU A 350 -0.40 9.64 -27.54
CA LEU A 350 0.08 11.03 -27.56
C LEU A 350 1.61 11.02 -27.51
N LEU A 351 2.23 11.72 -28.46
CA LEU A 351 3.68 11.89 -28.52
C LEU A 351 4.10 13.19 -27.83
N CYS A 352 5.36 13.24 -27.38
CA CYS A 352 5.96 14.46 -26.86
C CYS A 352 6.46 15.31 -28.04
N GLY A 353 5.89 16.51 -28.23
CA GLY A 353 6.34 17.49 -29.22
C GLY A 353 5.80 17.23 -30.62
#